data_AF-A0AAE3UIX0-F1
#
_entry.id   AF-A0AAE3UIX0-F1
#
_cell.length_a   1.000
_cell.length_b   1.000
_cell.length_c   1.000
_cell.angle_alpha   90.00
_cell.angle_beta   90.00
_cell.angle_gamma   90.00
#
_symmetry.space_group_name_H-M   'P 1'
#
loop_
_entity.id
_entity.type
_entity.pdbx_description
1 polymer ?
#
loop_
_entity_poly.entity_id
_entity_poly.type
_entity_poly.pdbx_seq_one_letter_code
_entity_poly.pdbx_strand_id
1 'polypeptide(L)'
;MPIKYNHPKARKKSKELLAQYQECWRCKNAFGLSVHHDDRNRLNNKDSNVFVLCERCHARVHSQDKKYGKKRGKVTYSLFSEKQLKELTIKRPKK
;
A
#
# COMPACT_ATOMS: atom_id res chain seq x y z
N MET A 1 14.35 3.15 -18.19
CA MET A 1 14.83 4.32 -17.42
C MET A 1 14.50 4.12 -15.95
N PRO A 2 15.46 4.21 -15.01
CA PRO A 2 15.16 4.07 -13.59
C PRO A 2 14.37 5.30 -13.12
N ILE A 3 13.17 5.06 -12.60
CA ILE A 3 12.27 6.11 -12.12
C ILE A 3 12.94 6.79 -10.92
N LYS A 4 13.37 8.05 -11.09
CA LYS A 4 14.01 8.84 -10.05
C LYS A 4 13.09 8.88 -8.83
N TYR A 5 13.62 8.47 -7.68
CA TYR A 5 12.95 8.33 -6.38
C TYR A 5 12.28 9.61 -5.82
N ASN A 6 12.31 10.71 -6.58
CA ASN A 6 12.02 12.06 -6.16
C ASN A 6 11.06 12.77 -7.15
N HIS A 7 9.92 12.13 -7.47
CA HIS A 7 8.93 12.74 -8.36
C HIS A 7 7.88 13.54 -7.56
N PRO A 8 7.65 14.84 -7.85
CA PRO A 8 6.75 15.70 -7.08
C PRO A 8 5.32 15.14 -6.96
N LYS A 9 4.78 14.55 -8.04
CA LYS A 9 3.42 13.95 -8.02
C LYS A 9 3.30 12.74 -7.09
N ALA A 10 4.36 11.94 -6.94
CA ALA A 10 4.36 10.79 -6.04
C ALA A 10 4.39 11.25 -4.57
N ARG A 11 5.13 12.32 -4.28
CA ARG A 11 5.21 12.95 -2.96
C ARG A 11 3.88 13.55 -2.53
N LYS A 12 3.18 14.25 -3.43
CA LYS A 12 1.88 14.87 -3.15
C LYS A 12 0.83 13.84 -2.71
N LYS A 13 0.58 12.81 -3.52
CA LYS A 13 -0.41 11.75 -3.19
C LYS A 13 -0.05 11.01 -1.91
N SER A 14 1.25 10.74 -1.68
CA SER A 14 1.69 10.08 -0.45
C SER A 14 1.38 10.91 0.79
N LYS A 15 1.62 12.23 0.73
CA LYS A 15 1.30 13.16 1.83
C LYS A 15 -0.20 13.25 2.09
N GLU A 16 -1.01 13.32 1.03
CA GLU A 16 -2.48 13.33 1.13
C GLU A 16 -3.01 12.08 1.81
N LEU A 17 -2.54 10.89 1.40
CA LEU A 17 -2.96 9.62 2.01
C LEU A 17 -2.53 9.51 3.48
N LEU A 18 -1.32 9.95 3.83
CA LEU A 18 -0.85 9.93 5.22
C LEU A 18 -1.54 10.97 6.10
N ALA A 19 -2.06 12.06 5.52
CA ALA A 19 -2.90 13.01 6.24
C ALA A 19 -4.34 12.48 6.44
N GLN A 20 -4.87 11.78 5.45
CA GLN A 20 -6.22 11.20 5.49
C GLN A 20 -6.29 9.94 6.38
N TYR A 21 -5.23 9.14 6.41
CA TYR A 21 -5.19 7.87 7.11
C TYR A 21 -4.05 7.85 8.13
N GLN A 22 -4.42 7.76 9.41
CA GLN A 22 -3.49 7.72 10.53
C GLN A 22 -3.22 6.30 11.04
N GLU A 23 -3.61 5.28 10.28
CA GLU A 23 -3.45 3.88 10.67
C GLU A 23 -3.02 3.02 9.49
N CYS A 24 -2.21 2.00 9.80
CA CYS A 24 -1.89 0.93 8.87
C CYS A 24 -3.15 0.18 8.48
N TRP A 25 -3.42 0.09 7.18
CA TRP A 25 -4.60 -0.62 6.66
C TRP A 25 -4.57 -2.12 6.99
N ARG A 26 -3.38 -2.69 7.25
CA ARG A 26 -3.19 -4.11 7.58
C ARG A 26 -3.32 -4.44 9.06
N CYS A 27 -2.64 -3.69 9.92
CA CYS A 27 -2.52 -4.04 11.34
C CYS A 27 -2.99 -2.94 12.30
N LYS A 28 -3.58 -1.86 11.77
CA LYS A 28 -4.09 -0.70 12.52
C LYS A 28 -3.06 0.08 13.35
N ASN A 29 -1.77 -0.27 13.26
CA ASN A 29 -0.70 0.50 13.90
C ASN A 29 -0.64 1.93 13.33
N ALA A 30 -0.54 2.94 14.18
CA ALA A 30 -0.44 4.35 13.79
C ALA A 30 1.00 4.83 13.54
N PHE A 31 2.01 4.04 13.96
CA PHE A 31 3.41 4.45 13.88
C PHE A 31 4.12 3.96 12.61
N GLY A 32 5.02 4.79 12.09
CA GLY A 32 5.89 4.45 10.96
C GLY A 32 5.12 4.22 9.66
N LEU A 33 4.10 5.03 9.38
CA LEU A 33 3.25 4.89 8.20
C LEU A 33 3.95 5.33 6.92
N SER A 34 3.74 4.57 5.86
CA SER A 34 4.28 4.82 4.54
C SER A 34 3.31 4.34 3.46
N VAL A 35 3.40 4.94 2.26
CA VAL A 35 2.57 4.53 1.12
C VAL A 35 3.28 3.46 0.32
N HIS A 36 2.66 2.29 0.25
CA HIS A 36 3.07 1.18 -0.58
C HIS A 36 2.35 1.21 -1.93
N HIS A 37 3.08 1.00 -3.01
CA HIS A 37 2.51 0.81 -4.35
C HIS A 37 2.64 -0.66 -4.76
N ASP A 38 1.52 -1.32 -5.02
CA ASP A 38 1.43 -2.75 -5.39
C ASP A 38 2.29 -3.09 -6.61
N ASP A 39 2.14 -2.28 -7.66
CA ASP A 39 2.89 -2.41 -8.90
C ASP A 39 4.35 -1.92 -8.81
N ARG A 40 4.77 -1.35 -7.67
CA ARG A 40 6.04 -0.62 -7.45
C ARG A 40 6.26 0.59 -8.37
N ASN A 41 5.25 1.00 -9.12
CA ASN A 41 5.26 2.23 -9.89
C ASN A 41 4.71 3.38 -9.05
N ARG A 42 5.62 4.21 -8.53
CA ARG A 42 5.30 5.38 -7.71
C ARG A 42 4.51 6.48 -8.45
N LEU A 43 4.36 6.36 -9.77
CA LEU A 43 3.55 7.29 -10.56
C LEU A 43 2.10 6.81 -10.72
N ASN A 44 1.84 5.52 -10.45
CA ASN A 44 0.49 4.96 -10.50
C ASN A 44 -0.23 5.22 -9.17
N ASN A 45 -0.76 6.43 -9.05
CA ASN A 45 -1.48 6.94 -7.89
C ASN A 45 -2.94 6.47 -7.81
N LYS A 46 -3.35 5.43 -8.56
CA LYS A 46 -4.71 4.87 -8.47
C LYS A 46 -4.94 4.37 -7.05
N ASP A 47 -6.09 4.66 -6.47
CA ASP A 47 -6.43 4.24 -5.10
C ASP A 47 -6.43 2.72 -4.92
N SER A 48 -6.59 1.95 -6.01
CA SER A 48 -6.46 0.49 -6.02
C SER A 48 -5.02 -0.02 -5.97
N ASN A 49 -4.05 0.84 -6.27
CA ASN A 49 -2.63 0.51 -6.37
C ASN A 49 -1.82 1.00 -5.17
N VAL A 50 -2.41 1.81 -4.29
CA VAL A 50 -1.74 2.45 -3.15
C VAL A 50 -2.34 1.98 -1.82
N PHE A 51 -1.48 1.78 -0.83
CA PHE A 51 -1.86 1.29 0.49
C PHE A 51 -1.07 2.02 1.57
N VAL A 52 -1.73 2.43 2.66
CA VAL A 52 -1.05 2.99 3.83
C VAL A 52 -0.66 1.85 4.77
N LEU A 53 0.63 1.59 4.90
CA LEU A 53 1.19 0.50 5.71
C LEU A 53 2.22 1.02 6.71
N CYS A 54 2.25 0.44 7.90
CA CYS A 54 3.38 0.64 8.81
C CYS A 54 4.64 -0.04 8.26
N GLU A 55 5.80 0.41 8.72
CA GLU A 55 7.11 -0.11 8.31
C GLU A 55 7.21 -1.64 8.39
N ARG A 56 6.74 -2.26 9.47
CA ARG A 56 6.75 -3.73 9.64
C ARG A 56 5.92 -4.44 8.57
N CYS A 57 4.72 -3.92 8.30
CA CYS A 57 3.84 -4.48 7.28
C CYS A 57 4.40 -4.25 5.88
N HIS A 58 5.00 -3.08 5.64
CA HIS A 58 5.62 -2.71 4.39
C HIS A 58 6.82 -3.60 4.07
N ALA A 59 7.72 -3.83 5.05
CA ALA A 59 8.85 -4.72 4.93
C ALA A 59 8.40 -6.16 4.66
N ARG A 60 7.38 -6.66 5.37
CA ARG A 60 6.84 -8.02 5.17
C ARG A 60 6.34 -8.24 3.74
N VAL A 61 5.67 -7.26 3.14
CA VAL A 61 5.21 -7.33 1.74
C VAL A 61 6.42 -7.43 0.80
N HIS A 62 7.44 -6.58 0.96
CA HIS A 62 8.65 -6.65 0.13
C HIS A 62 9.43 -7.95 0.31
N SER A 63 9.53 -8.48 1.53
CA SER A 63 10.18 -9.76 1.81
C SER A 63 9.44 -10.93 1.17
N GLN A 64 8.11 -10.89 1.13
CA GLN A 64 7.29 -11.91 0.45
C GLN A 64 7.46 -11.84 -1.07
N ASP A 65 7.43 -10.64 -1.65
CA ASP A 65 7.69 -10.46 -3.08
C ASP A 65 9.06 -11.02 -3.50
N LYS A 66 10.08 -10.85 -2.64
CA LYS A 66 11.43 -11.40 -2.86
C LYS A 66 11.45 -12.92 -2.75
N LYS A 67 10.75 -13.50 -1.77
CA LYS A 67 10.75 -14.95 -1.49
C LYS A 67 9.99 -15.77 -2.52
N TYR A 68 8.84 -15.29 -3.00
CA TYR A 68 7.95 -16.07 -3.86
C TYR A 68 7.90 -15.59 -5.32
N GLY A 69 8.63 -14.51 -5.66
CA GLY A 69 8.54 -13.86 -6.95
C GLY A 69 7.21 -13.10 -7.12
N LYS A 70 7.23 -11.97 -7.84
CA LYS A 70 6.01 -11.21 -8.10
C LYS A 70 5.12 -11.95 -9.12
N LYS A 71 3.95 -12.41 -8.71
CA LYS A 71 2.84 -12.54 -9.67
C LYS A 71 2.37 -11.12 -10.01
N ARG A 72 2.78 -10.59 -11.17
CA ARG A 72 2.29 -9.30 -11.69
C ARG A 72 0.75 -9.29 -11.61
N GLY A 73 0.18 -8.30 -10.95
CA GLY A 73 -1.27 -8.05 -10.94
C GLY A 73 -2.06 -8.56 -9.74
N LYS A 74 -1.44 -9.17 -8.72
CA LYS A 74 -2.10 -9.45 -7.44
C LYS A 74 -1.03 -9.45 -6.33
N VAL A 75 -0.91 -8.40 -5.51
CA VAL A 75 -0.46 -8.66 -4.13
C VAL A 75 -1.52 -9.60 -3.56
N THR A 76 -1.16 -10.88 -3.47
CA THR A 76 -2.03 -11.87 -2.86
C THR A 76 -2.12 -11.48 -1.40
N TYR A 77 -3.20 -10.79 -1.06
CA TYR A 77 -3.66 -10.56 0.30
C TYR A 77 -4.10 -11.86 0.97
N SER A 78 -3.45 -12.99 0.67
CA SER A 78 -3.65 -14.31 1.30
C SER A 78 -3.28 -14.34 2.79
N LEU A 79 -3.07 -13.16 3.40
CA LEU A 79 -2.85 -12.94 4.83
C LEU A 79 -3.81 -11.90 5.43
N PHE A 80 -4.81 -11.44 4.68
CA PHE A 80 -5.99 -10.80 5.23
C PHE A 80 -7.04 -11.90 5.35
N SER A 81 -7.68 -12.04 6.52
CA SER A 81 -8.85 -12.91 6.59
C SER A 81 -9.92 -12.38 5.63
N GLU A 82 -10.78 -13.26 5.10
CA GLU A 82 -11.87 -12.83 4.21
C GLU A 82 -12.75 -11.73 4.84
N LYS A 83 -12.84 -11.69 6.18
CA LYS A 83 -13.47 -10.60 6.94
C LYS A 83 -12.74 -9.26 6.77
N GLN A 84 -11.42 -9.23 6.85
CA GLN A 84 -10.65 -8.00 6.71
C GLN A 84 -10.67 -7.45 5.27
N LEU A 85 -10.71 -8.32 4.26
CA LEU A 85 -10.91 -7.89 2.86
C LEU A 85 -12.28 -7.25 2.67
N LYS A 86 -13.35 -7.85 3.24
CA LYS A 86 -14.71 -7.29 3.21
C LYS A 86 -14.77 -5.95 3.96
N GLU A 87 -14.24 -5.84 5.16
CA GLU A 87 -14.22 -4.57 5.92
C GLU A 87 -13.38 -3.48 5.25
N LEU A 88 -12.25 -3.81 4.60
CA LEU A 88 -11.48 -2.86 3.80
C LEU A 88 -12.24 -2.41 2.56
N THR A 89 -12.97 -3.30 1.88
CA THR A 89 -13.85 -2.90 0.76
C THR A 89 -15.07 -2.09 1.20
N ILE A 90 -15.52 -2.22 2.45
CA ILE A 90 -16.64 -1.46 3.04
C ILE A 90 -16.18 -0.09 3.56
N LYS A 91 -14.98 0.01 4.15
CA LYS A 91 -14.37 1.27 4.61
C LYS A 91 -13.66 2.06 3.51
N ARG A 92 -13.44 1.45 2.33
CA ARG A 92 -12.98 2.16 1.14
C ARG A 92 -14.15 3.04 0.69
N PRO A 93 -14.03 4.38 0.74
CA PRO A 93 -15.11 5.24 0.29
C PRO A 93 -15.39 4.89 -1.18
N LYS A 94 -16.60 4.36 -1.43
CA LYS A 94 -17.14 4.31 -2.78
C LYS A 94 -17.39 5.76 -3.18
N LYS A 95 -16.71 6.20 -4.23
CA LYS A 95 -17.13 7.40 -4.93
C LYS A 95 -18.25 7.02 -5.89
#